data_AF-A0A848VBN2-F1
#
_entry.id   AF-A0A848VBN2-F1
#
_cell.length_a   1.000
_cell.length_b   1.000
_cell.length_c   1.000
_cell.angle_alpha   90.00
_cell.angle_beta   90.00
_cell.angle_gamma   90.00
#
_symmetry.space_group_name_H-M   'P 1'
#
loop_
_entity.id
_entity.type
_entity.pdbx_description
1 polymer ?
#
loop_
_entity_poly.entity_id
_entity_poly.type
_entity_poly.pdbx_seq_one_letter_code
_entity_poly.pdbx_strand_id
1 'polypeptide(L)'
;MDLKTFGIVFVTVFLAELGDKTQLATVLFASRESTSVLLVFAGAALALVVATAIAVIFGSTLSHVIEGRYLSYIAGAGFIAVGCWTIWQA
;
A
#
# COMPACT_ATOMS: atom_id res chain seq x y z
N MET A 1 -8.96 13.97 -14.20
CA MET A 1 -8.11 12.77 -14.17
C MET A 1 -8.09 12.21 -15.58
N ASP A 2 -6.99 12.39 -16.30
CA ASP A 2 -6.83 11.78 -17.63
C ASP A 2 -6.74 10.26 -17.51
N LEU A 3 -7.32 9.52 -18.45
CA LEU A 3 -7.27 8.05 -18.48
C LEU A 3 -5.82 7.53 -18.47
N LYS A 4 -4.89 8.32 -19.02
CA LYS A 4 -3.45 8.07 -19.00
C LYS A 4 -2.90 8.02 -17.57
N THR A 5 -3.24 9.00 -16.74
CA THR A 5 -2.78 9.08 -15.35
C THR A 5 -3.35 7.94 -14.52
N PHE A 6 -4.62 7.60 -14.74
CA PHE A 6 -5.24 6.44 -14.10
C PHE A 6 -4.49 5.13 -14.43
N GLY A 7 -4.22 4.89 -15.72
CA GLY A 7 -3.49 3.70 -16.15
C GLY A 7 -2.08 3.61 -15.57
N ILE A 8 -1.34 4.72 -15.53
CA ILE A 8 0.01 4.76 -14.94
C ILE A 8 -0.04 4.43 -13.45
N VAL A 9 -0.94 5.06 -12.69
CA VAL A 9 -1.06 4.82 -11.24
C VAL A 9 -1.48 3.38 -10.98
N PHE A 10 -2.48 2.87 -11.72
CA PHE A 10 -2.94 1.49 -11.58
C PHE A 10 -1.81 0.48 -11.82
N VAL A 11 -1.11 0.59 -12.95
CA VAL A 11 -0.02 -0.33 -13.30
C VAL A 11 1.13 -0.22 -12.30
N THR A 12 1.50 0.99 -11.89
CA THR A 12 2.60 1.20 -10.92
C THR A 12 2.27 0.56 -9.57
N VAL A 13 1.08 0.83 -9.03
CA VAL A 13 0.65 0.25 -7.75
C VAL A 13 0.46 -1.26 -7.87
N PHE A 14 -0.12 -1.75 -8.96
CA PHE A 14 -0.28 -3.18 -9.20
C PHE A 14 1.06 -3.92 -9.23
N LEU A 15 2.07 -3.37 -9.93
CA LEU A 15 3.42 -3.94 -9.94
C LEU A 15 4.10 -3.85 -8.58
N ALA A 16 3.91 -2.75 -7.85
CA ALA A 16 4.51 -2.56 -6.52
C ALA A 16 3.97 -3.54 -5.47
N GLU A 17 2.69 -3.89 -5.57
CA GLU A 17 2.01 -4.79 -4.63
C GLU A 17 2.09 -6.28 -5.03
N LEU A 18 2.56 -6.58 -6.24
CA LEU A 18 2.64 -7.95 -6.76
C LEU A 18 3.62 -8.81 -5.95
N GLY A 19 3.13 -9.91 -5.38
CA GLY A 19 3.94 -10.86 -4.62
C GLY A 19 4.22 -10.45 -3.18
N ASP A 20 3.54 -9.41 -2.67
CA ASP A 20 3.67 -9.03 -1.27
C ASP A 20 3.09 -10.10 -0.31
N LYS A 21 3.57 -10.07 0.94
CA LYS A 21 3.12 -10.92 2.05
C LYS A 21 1.60 -10.86 2.25
N THR A 22 0.98 -9.69 2.02
CA THR A 22 -0.48 -9.56 2.11
C THR A 22 -1.21 -10.37 1.04
N GLN A 23 -0.68 -10.48 -0.18
CA GLN A 23 -1.26 -11.32 -1.24
C GLN A 23 -1.14 -12.81 -0.88
N LEU A 24 0.03 -13.24 -0.39
CA LEU A 24 0.22 -14.62 0.07
C LEU A 24 -0.74 -14.96 1.23
N ALA A 25 -0.89 -14.06 2.21
CA ALA A 25 -1.84 -14.24 3.30
C ALA A 25 -3.30 -14.35 2.80
N THR A 26 -3.67 -13.55 1.80
CA THR A 26 -5.01 -13.58 1.19
C THR A 26 -5.26 -14.90 0.49
N VAL A 27 -4.30 -15.41 -0.29
CA VAL A 27 -4.39 -16.72 -0.96
C VAL A 27 -4.48 -17.86 0.06
N LEU A 28 -3.68 -17.83 1.12
CA LEU A 28 -3.73 -18.82 2.20
C LEU A 28 -5.08 -18.83 2.91
N PHE A 29 -5.67 -17.66 3.13
CA PHE A 29 -6.98 -17.53 3.75
C PHE A 29 -8.11 -18.03 2.84
N ALA A 30 -8.02 -17.72 1.53
CA ALA A 30 -8.94 -18.20 0.51
C ALA A 30 -8.84 -19.72 0.26
N SER A 31 -7.70 -20.34 0.57
CA SER A 31 -7.49 -21.79 0.39
C SER A 31 -8.14 -22.64 1.48
N ARG A 32 -8.73 -22.04 2.52
CA ARG A 32 -9.43 -22.77 3.59
C ARG A 32 -10.82 -23.21 3.11
N GLU A 33 -11.11 -24.51 3.17
CA GLU A 33 -12.40 -25.09 2.72
C GLU A 33 -13.65 -24.44 3.35
N SER A 34 -13.52 -23.92 4.57
CA SER A 34 -14.63 -23.27 5.30
C SER A 34 -14.94 -21.84 4.83
N THR A 35 -14.18 -21.28 3.89
CA THR A 35 -14.21 -19.84 3.58
C THR A 35 -14.54 -19.59 2.12
N SER A 36 -15.53 -18.74 1.85
CA SER A 36 -15.86 -18.34 0.48
C SER A 36 -14.77 -17.43 -0.10
N VAL A 37 -14.19 -17.85 -1.24
CA VAL A 37 -13.18 -17.07 -1.99
C VAL A 37 -13.66 -15.65 -2.30
N LEU A 38 -14.95 -15.49 -2.63
CA LEU A 38 -15.53 -14.17 -2.94
C LEU A 38 -15.55 -13.25 -1.71
N LEU A 39 -15.80 -13.78 -0.52
CA LEU A 39 -15.77 -12.99 0.72
C LEU A 39 -14.35 -12.56 1.08
N VAL A 40 -13.37 -13.45 0.87
CA VAL A 40 -11.96 -13.12 1.09
C VAL A 40 -11.49 -12.04 0.11
N PHE A 41 -11.86 -12.17 -1.17
CA PHE A 41 -11.57 -11.16 -2.18
C PHE A 41 -12.20 -9.81 -1.83
N ALA A 42 -13.49 -9.78 -1.50
CA ALA A 42 -14.18 -8.55 -1.13
C ALA A 42 -13.57 -7.90 0.11
N GLY A 43 -13.24 -8.70 1.13
CA GLY A 43 -12.60 -8.23 2.36
C GLY A 43 -11.20 -7.64 2.09
N ALA A 44 -10.35 -8.34 1.34
CA ALA A 44 -9.01 -7.87 1.00
C ALA A 44 -9.05 -6.61 0.11
N ALA A 45 -9.95 -6.57 -0.89
CA ALA A 45 -10.13 -5.42 -1.75
C ALA A 45 -10.61 -4.19 -0.95
N LEU A 46 -11.59 -4.37 -0.06
CA LEU A 46 -12.08 -3.29 0.79
C LEU A 46 -11.00 -2.80 1.75
N ALA A 47 -10.22 -3.72 2.35
CA ALA A 47 -9.10 -3.36 3.21
C ALA A 47 -8.06 -2.52 2.45
N LEU A 48 -7.70 -2.90 1.22
CA LEU A 48 -6.77 -2.15 0.38
C LEU A 48 -7.31 -0.75 0.03
N VAL A 49 -8.58 -0.65 -0.36
CA VAL A 49 -9.23 0.64 -0.66
C VAL A 49 -9.25 1.55 0.56
N VAL A 50 -9.63 1.02 1.73
CA VAL A 50 -9.68 1.79 2.98
C VAL A 50 -8.29 2.24 3.41
N ALA A 51 -7.30 1.35 3.39
CA ALA A 51 -5.92 1.70 3.75
C ALA A 51 -5.36 2.78 2.81
N THR A 52 -5.60 2.64 1.50
CA THR A 52 -5.17 3.63 0.50
C THR A 52 -5.89 4.96 0.68
N ALA A 53 -7.20 4.94 0.94
CA ALA A 53 -7.98 6.15 1.19
C ALA A 53 -7.46 6.92 2.42
N ILE A 54 -7.18 6.22 3.52
CA ILE A 54 -6.57 6.81 4.71
C ILE A 54 -5.22 7.42 4.36
N ALA A 55 -4.34 6.68 3.69
CA ALA A 55 -3.02 7.15 3.29
C ALA A 55 -3.08 8.43 2.42
N VAL A 56 -4.01 8.48 1.45
CA VAL A 56 -4.19 9.64 0.56
C VAL A 56 -4.77 10.84 1.32
N ILE A 57 -5.75 10.64 2.20
CA ILE A 57 -6.34 11.74 3.00
C ILE A 57 -5.29 12.36 3.92
N PHE A 58 -4.54 11.53 4.65
CA PHE A 58 -3.47 12.01 5.52
C PHE A 58 -2.34 12.66 4.73
N GLY A 59 -1.87 12.01 3.67
CA GLY A 59 -0.78 12.52 2.83
C GLY A 59 -1.12 13.85 2.16
N SER A 60 -2.33 13.97 1.61
CA SER A 60 -2.80 15.22 0.99
C SER A 60 -2.96 16.34 2.02
N THR A 61 -3.57 16.06 3.18
CA THR A 61 -3.72 17.04 4.26
C THR A 61 -2.35 17.52 4.76
N LEU A 62 -1.40 16.60 4.94
CA LEU A 62 -0.05 16.94 5.37
C LEU A 62 0.72 17.76 4.33
N SER A 63 0.48 17.50 3.03
CA SER A 63 1.09 18.27 1.93
C SER A 63 0.60 19.72 1.84
N HIS A 64 -0.54 20.05 2.45
CA HIS A 64 -1.01 21.43 2.58
C HIS A 64 -0.33 22.20 3.72
N VAL A 65 0.20 21.48 4.71
CA VAL A 65 0.82 22.07 5.91
C VAL A 65 2.34 22.13 5.79
N ILE A 66 2.94 21.12 5.14
CA ILE A 66 4.39 20.96 5.03
C ILE A 66 4.80 21.09 3.57
N GLU A 67 5.81 21.93 3.31
CA GLU A 67 6.39 22.07 1.97
C GLU A 67 6.95 20.72 1.47
N GLY A 68 6.61 20.34 0.23
CA GLY A 68 6.85 18.99 -0.30
C GLY A 68 8.31 18.52 -0.24
N ARG A 69 9.26 19.45 -0.21
CA ARG A 69 10.69 19.14 -0.03
C ARG A 69 10.98 18.48 1.31
N TYR A 70 10.44 19.01 2.40
CA TYR A 70 10.62 18.43 3.73
C TYR A 70 9.89 17.09 3.85
N LEU A 71 8.70 16.98 3.24
CA LEU A 71 7.94 15.73 3.23
C LEU A 71 8.74 14.60 2.55
N SER A 72 9.40 14.89 1.44
CA SER A 72 10.27 13.93 0.73
C SER A 72 11.49 13.52 1.57
N TYR A 73 12.16 14.47 2.25
CA TYR A 73 13.28 14.14 3.13
C TYR A 73 12.84 13.27 4.32
N ILE A 74 11.71 13.58 4.95
CA ILE A 74 11.17 12.80 6.08
C ILE A 74 10.83 11.38 5.61
N ALA A 75 10.15 11.23 4.48
CA ALA A 75 9.82 9.92 3.92
C ALA A 75 11.09 9.10 3.60
N GLY A 76 12.07 9.70 2.93
CA GLY A 76 13.34 9.05 2.60
C GLY A 76 14.13 8.62 3.83
N ALA A 77 14.24 9.50 4.84
CA ALA A 77 14.88 9.17 6.12
C ALA A 77 14.16 8.03 6.84
N GLY A 78 12.82 8.01 6.82
CA GLY A 78 12.02 6.91 7.36
C GLY A 78 12.30 5.58 6.67
N PHE A 79 12.36 5.55 5.34
CA PHE A 79 12.72 4.36 4.58
C PHE A 79 14.12 3.85 4.91
N ILE A 80 15.11 4.74 5.03
CA ILE A 80 16.47 4.36 5.43
C ILE A 80 16.48 3.78 6.85
N ALA A 81 15.77 4.40 7.80
CA ALA A 81 15.69 3.93 9.17
C ALA A 81 15.08 2.52 9.26
N VAL A 82 13.97 2.29 8.56
CA VAL A 82 13.33 0.96 8.48
C VAL A 82 14.26 -0.05 7.82
N GLY A 83 14.97 0.35 6.75
CA GLY A 83 15.96 -0.51 6.08
C GLY A 83 17.09 -0.92 7.03
N CYS A 84 17.70 0.04 7.73
CA CYS A 84 18.74 -0.22 8.73
C CYS A 84 18.24 -1.11 9.88
N TRP A 85 17.04 -0.84 10.39
CA TRP A 85 16.41 -1.68 11.41
C TRP A 85 16.22 -3.11 10.93
N THR A 86 15.72 -3.28 9.71
CA THR A 86 15.50 -4.61 9.11
C THR A 86 16.81 -5.37 8.96
N ILE A 87 17.90 -4.70 8.56
CA ILE A 87 19.23 -5.31 8.44
C ILE A 87 19.78 -5.72 9.81
N TRP A 88 19.59 -4.91 10.86
CA TRP A 88 20.06 -5.27 12.21
C TRP A 88 19.26 -6.44 12.80
N GLN A 89 17.99 -6.58 12.43
CA GLN A 89 17.15 -7.67 12.91
C GLN A 89 17.36 -8.99 12.14
N ALA A 90 18.01 -8.94 10.97
CA ALA A 90 18.32 -10.10 10.13
C ALA A 90 19.62 -10.81 10.57
#